data_AF-A0A0N4W5T6-F1
#
_entry.id   AF-A0A0N4W5T6-F1
#
_cell.length_a   1.000
_cell.length_b   1.000
_cell.length_c   1.000
_cell.angle_alpha   90.00
_cell.angle_beta   90.00
_cell.angle_gamma   90.00
#
_symmetry.space_group_name_H-M   'P 1'
#
loop_
_entity.id
_entity.type
_entity.pdbx_description
1 polymer ?
#
loop_
_entity_poly.entity_id
_entity_poly.type
_entity_poly.pdbx_seq_one_letter_code
_entity_poly.pdbx_strand_id
1 'polypeptide(L)'
;MKGAEGSRMQDKDNDFLELRRLDMIFGLFTAAACVLILMFFVSALATLKRNKFLLRAYCAVIALMVVVQLIAGLLAFTYSDQINQLASDDILYESLYKTAKLYDDKYASPPPSDSETQFWIHTQKTFSCCGVLSSKDWSFTEAQLQAYSCFRPNYANGCEKQIRSRISSDTQYLGAASMGVVLIEIIASFLAGYRAYNLSYD
;
A
#
# COMPACT_ATOMS: atom_id res chain seq x y z
N MET A 1 29.29 -26.41 13.81
CA MET A 1 29.19 -24.97 14.15
C MET A 1 29.15 -24.03 12.93
N LYS A 2 29.44 -24.46 11.68
CA LYS A 2 29.27 -23.62 10.47
C LYS A 2 27.81 -23.37 10.03
N GLY A 3 26.85 -24.16 10.52
CA GLY A 3 25.44 -24.04 10.09
C GLY A 3 24.62 -22.94 10.77
N ALA A 4 25.01 -22.49 11.98
CA ALA A 4 24.26 -21.49 12.75
C ALA A 4 24.62 -20.03 12.40
N GLU A 5 25.83 -19.79 11.88
CA GLU A 5 26.23 -18.47 11.37
C GLU A 5 25.62 -18.18 10.00
N GLY A 6 25.53 -19.20 9.13
CA GLY A 6 24.90 -19.06 7.80
C GLY A 6 23.41 -18.73 7.88
N SER A 7 22.66 -19.39 8.77
CA SER A 7 21.24 -19.10 8.98
C SER A 7 20.98 -17.73 9.60
N ARG A 8 21.84 -17.27 10.54
CA ARG A 8 21.72 -15.94 11.17
C ARG A 8 22.07 -14.80 10.22
N MET A 9 22.95 -15.03 9.24
CA MET A 9 23.34 -14.02 8.25
C MET A 9 22.24 -13.87 7.19
N GLN A 10 21.67 -14.98 6.70
CA GLN A 10 20.56 -14.98 5.75
C GLN A 10 19.27 -14.38 6.33
N ASP A 11 19.02 -14.55 7.62
CA ASP A 11 17.89 -13.93 8.33
C ASP A 11 17.97 -12.40 8.36
N LYS A 12 19.15 -11.86 8.63
CA LYS A 12 19.38 -10.41 8.72
C LYS A 12 19.26 -9.71 7.37
N ASP A 13 19.71 -10.36 6.29
CA ASP A 13 19.62 -9.80 4.94
C ASP A 13 18.16 -9.72 4.48
N ASN A 14 17.36 -10.76 4.76
CA ASN A 14 15.93 -10.80 4.45
C ASN A 14 15.14 -9.76 5.27
N ASP A 15 15.42 -9.64 6.57
CA ASP A 15 14.80 -8.62 7.41
C ASP A 15 15.14 -7.20 6.93
N PHE A 16 16.40 -6.94 6.55
CA PHE A 16 16.81 -5.64 6.03
C PHE A 16 16.13 -5.28 4.71
N LEU A 17 15.98 -6.25 3.80
CA LEU A 17 15.28 -6.06 2.52
C LEU A 17 13.80 -5.73 2.70
N GLU A 18 13.20 -6.23 3.76
CA GLU A 18 11.76 -6.12 4.01
C GLU A 18 11.38 -4.88 4.80
N LEU A 19 12.22 -4.49 5.77
CA LEU A 19 12.17 -3.13 6.32
C LEU A 19 12.33 -2.11 5.20
N ARG A 20 13.27 -2.31 4.27
CA ARG A 20 13.43 -1.46 3.09
C ARG A 20 12.18 -1.41 2.21
N ARG A 21 11.47 -2.53 2.02
CA ARG A 21 10.26 -2.58 1.19
C ARG A 21 9.11 -1.80 1.84
N LEU A 22 8.85 -1.99 3.13
CA LEU A 22 7.84 -1.23 3.87
C LEU A 22 8.21 0.26 3.98
N ASP A 23 9.45 0.58 4.32
CA ASP A 23 9.93 1.97 4.39
C ASP A 23 9.84 2.68 3.04
N MET A 24 10.04 1.96 1.94
CA MET A 24 9.85 2.50 0.59
C MET A 24 8.38 2.85 0.32
N ILE A 25 7.44 2.01 0.73
CA ILE A 25 6.00 2.26 0.57
C ILE A 25 5.56 3.47 1.43
N PHE A 26 5.90 3.47 2.71
CA PHE A 26 5.58 4.60 3.60
C PHE A 26 6.30 5.89 3.18
N GLY A 27 7.54 5.77 2.70
CA GLY A 27 8.30 6.87 2.14
C GLY A 27 7.63 7.47 0.92
N LEU A 28 7.08 6.65 0.03
CA LEU A 28 6.35 7.11 -1.15
C LEU A 28 5.08 7.89 -0.77
N PHE A 29 4.28 7.37 0.17
CA PHE A 29 3.08 8.06 0.66
C PHE A 29 3.43 9.41 1.31
N THR A 30 4.49 9.43 2.12
CA THR A 30 4.97 10.65 2.78
C THR A 30 5.45 11.68 1.75
N ALA A 31 6.25 11.25 0.77
CA ALA A 31 6.74 12.10 -0.29
C ALA A 31 5.59 12.68 -1.13
N ALA A 32 4.61 11.86 -1.50
CA ALA A 32 3.42 12.31 -2.22
C ALA A 32 2.64 13.38 -1.42
N ALA A 33 2.43 13.16 -0.13
CA ALA A 33 1.79 14.14 0.75
C ALA A 33 2.55 15.46 0.82
N CYS A 34 3.88 15.42 0.95
CA CYS A 34 4.72 16.62 0.92
C CYS A 34 4.59 17.38 -0.41
N VAL A 35 4.60 16.68 -1.55
CA VAL A 35 4.43 17.30 -2.88
C VAL A 35 3.08 18.00 -2.98
N LEU A 36 1.99 17.37 -2.52
CA LEU A 36 0.65 17.97 -2.53
C LEU A 36 0.59 19.27 -1.71
N ILE A 37 1.19 19.26 -0.52
CA ILE A 37 1.26 20.44 0.36
C ILE A 37 2.08 21.55 -0.30
N LEU A 38 3.24 21.24 -0.87
CA LEU A 38 4.08 22.22 -1.58
C LEU A 38 3.35 22.81 -2.78
N MET A 39 2.65 21.98 -3.56
CA MET A 39 1.84 22.45 -4.70
C MET A 39 0.73 23.40 -4.27
N PHE A 40 0.10 23.14 -3.14
CA PHE A 40 -0.90 24.04 -2.56
C PHE A 40 -0.28 25.43 -2.28
N PHE A 41 0.86 25.48 -1.59
CA PHE A 41 1.56 26.74 -1.33
C PHE A 41 1.99 27.46 -2.62
N VAL A 42 2.53 26.72 -3.60
CA VAL A 42 2.91 27.28 -4.90
C VAL A 42 1.71 27.89 -5.60
N SER A 43 0.56 27.20 -5.61
CA SER A 43 -0.67 27.68 -6.25
C SER A 43 -1.19 28.98 -5.61
N ALA A 44 -1.14 29.06 -4.28
CA ALA A 44 -1.55 30.24 -3.52
C ALA A 44 -0.61 31.42 -3.79
N LEU A 45 0.70 31.19 -3.72
CA LEU A 45 1.72 32.22 -3.97
C LEU A 45 1.70 32.70 -5.43
N ALA A 46 1.51 31.80 -6.41
CA ALA A 46 1.41 32.14 -7.82
C ALA A 46 0.25 33.12 -8.08
N THR A 47 -0.89 32.85 -7.45
CA THR A 47 -2.11 33.66 -7.57
C THR A 47 -1.93 35.02 -6.88
N LEU A 48 -1.42 35.04 -5.64
CA LEU A 48 -1.23 36.27 -4.86
C LEU A 48 -0.18 37.20 -5.47
N LYS A 49 0.93 36.65 -5.95
CA LYS A 49 2.04 37.42 -6.54
C LYS A 49 1.82 37.73 -8.03
N ARG A 50 0.71 37.29 -8.63
CA ARG A 50 0.42 37.39 -10.07
C ARG A 50 1.60 36.92 -10.95
N ASN A 51 2.34 35.90 -10.50
CA ASN A 51 3.55 35.46 -11.17
C ASN A 51 3.23 34.41 -12.24
N LYS A 52 3.31 34.82 -13.50
CA LYS A 52 3.01 33.99 -14.68
C LYS A 52 3.88 32.73 -14.76
N PHE A 53 5.15 32.81 -14.34
CA PHE A 53 6.07 31.67 -14.38
C PHE A 53 5.67 30.58 -13.38
N LEU A 54 5.37 30.95 -12.13
CA LEU A 54 4.93 29.98 -11.12
C LEU A 54 3.62 29.30 -11.53
N LEU A 55 2.70 30.05 -12.14
CA LEU A 55 1.42 29.52 -12.56
C LEU A 55 1.53 28.53 -13.74
N ARG A 56 2.45 28.81 -14.69
CA ARG A 56 2.80 27.87 -15.77
C ARG A 56 3.48 26.62 -15.21
N ALA A 57 4.39 26.76 -14.25
CA ALA A 57 5.05 25.63 -13.59
C ALA A 57 4.04 24.74 -12.84
N TYR A 58 3.11 25.35 -12.09
CA TYR A 58 2.02 24.61 -11.44
C TYR A 58 1.18 23.83 -12.45
N CYS A 59 0.74 24.47 -13.54
CA CYS A 59 -0.04 23.81 -14.58
C CYS A 59 0.73 22.63 -15.23
N ALA A 60 2.04 22.79 -15.47
CA ALA A 60 2.87 21.74 -16.05
C ALA A 60 3.00 20.52 -15.13
N VAL A 61 3.15 20.72 -13.81
CA VAL A 61 3.28 19.59 -12.88
C VAL A 61 1.95 18.87 -12.68
N ILE A 62 0.82 19.57 -12.59
CA ILE A 62 -0.49 18.91 -12.52
C ILE A 62 -0.77 18.11 -13.80
N ALA A 63 -0.45 18.66 -14.98
CA ALA A 63 -0.58 17.91 -16.23
C ALA A 63 0.28 16.64 -16.25
N LEU A 64 1.51 16.70 -15.72
CA LEU A 64 2.37 15.53 -15.57
C LEU A 64 1.77 14.49 -14.61
N MET A 65 1.20 14.91 -13.48
CA MET A 65 0.52 14.02 -12.53
C MET A 65 -0.65 13.28 -13.18
N VAL A 66 -1.48 13.96 -13.97
CA VAL A 66 -2.58 13.33 -14.73
C VAL A 66 -2.04 12.24 -15.66
N VAL A 67 -0.95 12.53 -16.39
CA VAL A 67 -0.33 11.53 -17.29
C VAL A 67 0.17 10.31 -16.51
N VAL A 68 0.83 10.52 -15.37
CA VAL A 68 1.29 9.43 -14.50
C VAL A 68 0.11 8.61 -13.96
N GLN A 69 -0.97 9.25 -13.53
CA GLN A 69 -2.17 8.57 -13.05
C GLN A 69 -2.83 7.72 -14.14
N LEU A 70 -2.91 8.22 -15.38
CA LEU A 70 -3.44 7.47 -16.51
C LEU A 70 -2.58 6.25 -16.85
N ILE A 71 -1.25 6.40 -16.85
CA ILE A 71 -0.32 5.28 -17.09
C ILE A 71 -0.45 4.25 -15.96
N ALA A 72 -0.45 4.69 -14.70
CA ALA A 72 -0.61 3.81 -13.54
C ALA A 72 -1.96 3.08 -13.57
N GLY A 73 -3.05 3.78 -13.90
CA GLY A 73 -4.37 3.19 -14.06
C GLY A 73 -4.44 2.16 -15.19
N LEU A 74 -3.81 2.44 -16.34
CA LEU A 74 -3.72 1.50 -17.45
C LEU A 74 -2.93 0.24 -17.07
N LEU A 75 -1.76 0.41 -16.44
CA LEU A 75 -0.95 -0.70 -15.96
C LEU A 75 -1.70 -1.53 -14.92
N ALA A 76 -2.37 -0.89 -13.97
CA ALA A 76 -3.18 -1.56 -12.96
C ALA A 76 -4.33 -2.34 -13.60
N PHE A 77 -4.97 -1.81 -14.64
CA PHE A 77 -6.02 -2.51 -15.38
C PHE A 77 -5.47 -3.72 -16.15
N THR A 78 -4.43 -3.53 -16.97
CA THR A 78 -3.86 -4.58 -17.82
C THR A 78 -3.25 -5.72 -17.02
N TYR A 79 -2.59 -5.42 -15.90
CA TYR A 79 -1.90 -6.40 -15.08
C TYR A 79 -2.64 -6.75 -13.78
N SER A 80 -3.91 -6.36 -13.65
CA SER A 80 -4.72 -6.57 -12.45
C SER A 80 -4.70 -8.02 -11.96
N ASP A 81 -4.96 -8.99 -12.83
CA ASP A 81 -4.98 -10.40 -12.43
C ASP A 81 -3.59 -10.95 -12.05
N GLN A 82 -2.55 -10.59 -12.81
CA GLN A 82 -1.20 -11.14 -12.62
C GLN A 82 -0.44 -10.50 -11.44
N ILE A 83 -0.48 -9.17 -11.32
CA ILE A 83 0.16 -8.45 -10.22
C ILE A 83 -0.51 -8.81 -8.90
N ASN A 84 -1.85 -8.84 -8.89
CA ASN A 84 -2.53 -9.17 -7.67
C ASN A 84 -2.19 -10.60 -7.27
N GLN A 85 -2.29 -11.59 -8.18
CA GLN A 85 -2.08 -13.01 -7.81
C GLN A 85 -0.66 -13.27 -7.33
N LEU A 86 0.35 -12.95 -8.14
CA LEU A 86 1.70 -13.39 -7.87
C LEU A 86 2.41 -12.54 -6.80
N ALA A 87 2.18 -11.23 -6.78
CA ALA A 87 2.88 -10.36 -5.83
C ALA A 87 2.28 -10.46 -4.43
N SER A 88 0.95 -10.55 -4.30
CA SER A 88 0.33 -10.62 -2.98
C SER A 88 0.60 -11.96 -2.29
N ASP A 89 0.62 -13.08 -3.03
CA ASP A 89 0.79 -14.40 -2.41
C ASP A 89 2.18 -14.54 -1.79
N ASP A 90 3.23 -14.20 -2.54
CA ASP A 90 4.62 -14.30 -2.07
C ASP A 90 4.87 -13.40 -0.84
N ILE A 91 4.38 -12.16 -0.90
CA ILE A 91 4.49 -11.20 0.22
C ILE A 91 3.68 -11.68 1.44
N LEU A 92 2.48 -12.24 1.23
CA LEU A 92 1.66 -12.80 2.31
C LEU A 92 2.33 -14.03 2.93
N TYR A 93 2.92 -14.91 2.15
CA TYR A 93 3.65 -16.07 2.67
C TYR A 93 4.90 -15.66 3.44
N GLU A 94 5.67 -14.70 2.91
CA GLU A 94 6.86 -14.17 3.57
C GLU A 94 6.52 -13.53 4.93
N SER A 95 5.50 -12.67 4.97
CA SER A 95 5.04 -12.02 6.20
C SER A 95 4.44 -13.02 7.21
N LEU A 96 3.70 -14.04 6.73
CA LEU A 96 3.19 -15.11 7.60
C LEU A 96 4.33 -15.90 8.21
N TYR A 97 5.33 -16.29 7.41
CA TYR A 97 6.49 -17.05 7.87
C TYR A 97 7.27 -16.31 8.95
N LYS A 98 7.50 -15.00 8.78
CA LYS A 98 8.14 -14.17 9.81
C LYS A 98 7.35 -14.16 11.11
N THR A 99 6.05 -13.96 11.01
CA THR A 99 5.14 -13.95 12.17
C THR A 99 5.14 -15.30 12.89
N ALA A 100 5.16 -16.41 12.13
CA ALA A 100 5.24 -17.76 12.67
C ALA A 100 6.60 -18.03 13.35
N LYS A 101 7.69 -17.51 12.80
CA LYS A 101 9.04 -17.64 13.38
C LYS A 101 9.19 -16.84 14.69
N LEU A 102 8.63 -15.63 14.74
CA LEU A 102 8.58 -14.79 15.96
C LEU A 102 7.87 -15.51 17.12
N TYR A 103 6.92 -16.38 16.81
CA TYR A 103 6.25 -17.22 17.79
C TYR A 103 7.16 -18.34 18.32
N ASP A 104 7.84 -19.08 17.42
CA ASP A 104 8.72 -20.22 17.78
C ASP A 104 9.91 -19.80 18.65
N ASP A 105 10.47 -18.61 18.38
CA ASP A 105 11.62 -18.09 19.11
C ASP A 105 11.27 -17.61 20.53
N LYS A 106 9.98 -17.46 20.86
CA LYS A 106 9.53 -16.84 22.13
C LYS A 106 8.60 -17.66 23.00
N TYR A 107 8.06 -18.81 22.57
CA TYR A 107 7.12 -19.65 23.35
C TYR A 107 6.03 -18.86 24.13
N ALA A 108 5.70 -17.65 23.68
CA ALA A 108 4.87 -16.74 24.45
C ALA A 108 3.46 -16.84 23.88
N SER A 109 2.68 -17.73 24.46
CA SER A 109 1.28 -17.38 24.68
C SER A 109 1.28 -16.45 25.90
N PRO A 110 0.84 -15.18 25.77
CA PRO A 110 0.09 -14.58 24.67
C PRO A 110 0.96 -14.06 23.50
N PRO A 111 0.38 -13.96 22.28
CA PRO A 111 1.07 -13.53 21.07
C PRO A 111 1.75 -12.17 21.27
N PRO A 112 2.95 -11.97 20.69
CA PRO A 112 3.70 -10.74 20.84
C PRO A 112 2.95 -9.53 20.28
N SER A 113 3.18 -8.36 20.88
CA SER A 113 2.53 -7.10 20.48
C SER A 113 3.30 -6.36 19.37
N ASP A 114 4.01 -7.08 18.52
CA ASP A 114 4.73 -6.51 17.38
C ASP A 114 3.77 -6.22 16.20
N SER A 115 4.24 -5.39 15.26
CA SER A 115 3.45 -4.95 14.12
C SER A 115 2.99 -6.09 13.24
N GLU A 116 3.82 -7.11 13.02
CA GLU A 116 3.52 -8.25 12.13
C GLU A 116 2.44 -9.13 12.73
N THR A 117 2.56 -9.45 14.02
CA THR A 117 1.56 -10.22 14.75
C THR A 117 0.22 -9.49 14.81
N GLN A 118 0.23 -8.18 15.11
CA GLN A 118 -0.99 -7.37 15.13
C GLN A 118 -1.63 -7.26 13.74
N PHE A 119 -0.82 -7.12 12.68
CA PHE A 119 -1.28 -7.12 11.31
C PHE A 119 -2.05 -8.41 10.98
N TRP A 120 -1.51 -9.59 11.32
CA TRP A 120 -2.17 -10.87 11.05
C TRP A 120 -3.42 -11.09 11.90
N ILE A 121 -3.39 -10.72 13.19
CA ILE A 121 -4.57 -10.77 14.07
C ILE A 121 -5.70 -9.91 13.51
N HIS A 122 -5.38 -8.67 13.11
CA HIS A 122 -6.37 -7.74 12.59
C HIS A 122 -6.89 -8.20 11.22
N THR A 123 -6.01 -8.64 10.33
CA THR A 123 -6.38 -9.13 8.99
C THR A 123 -7.31 -10.33 9.08
N GLN A 124 -6.95 -11.36 9.85
CA GLN A 124 -7.77 -12.57 9.99
C GLN A 124 -9.14 -12.26 10.60
N LYS A 125 -9.20 -11.32 11.56
CA LYS A 125 -10.44 -10.84 12.17
C LYS A 125 -11.30 -10.02 11.20
N THR A 126 -10.71 -9.11 10.44
CA THR A 126 -11.42 -8.19 9.53
C THR A 126 -11.95 -8.90 8.30
N PHE A 127 -11.18 -9.85 7.76
CA PHE A 127 -11.54 -10.58 6.53
C PHE A 127 -12.17 -11.95 6.79
N SER A 128 -12.33 -12.35 8.05
CA SER A 128 -12.86 -13.67 8.45
C SER A 128 -12.16 -14.81 7.70
N CYS A 129 -10.83 -14.77 7.73
CA CYS A 129 -9.95 -15.68 7.01
C CYS A 129 -8.89 -16.26 7.96
N CYS A 130 -8.14 -17.24 7.50
CA CYS A 130 -7.04 -17.81 8.24
C CYS A 130 -5.91 -18.29 7.34
N GLY A 131 -4.69 -17.84 7.64
CA GLY A 131 -3.50 -18.10 6.83
C GLY A 131 -3.56 -17.42 5.46
N VAL A 132 -2.59 -17.72 4.59
CA VAL A 132 -2.58 -17.17 3.22
C VAL A 132 -3.66 -17.87 2.41
N LEU A 133 -3.58 -19.19 2.28
CA LEU A 133 -4.56 -20.05 1.62
C LEU A 133 -5.43 -20.81 2.64
N SER A 134 -4.88 -21.17 3.80
CA SER A 134 -5.63 -21.86 4.84
C SER A 134 -4.95 -21.83 6.21
N SER A 135 -5.67 -22.25 7.25
CA SER A 135 -5.10 -22.45 8.59
C SER A 135 -3.88 -23.36 8.65
N LYS A 136 -3.68 -24.25 7.66
CA LYS A 136 -2.53 -25.16 7.61
C LYS A 136 -1.21 -24.44 7.32
N ASP A 137 -1.28 -23.23 6.79
CA ASP A 137 -0.09 -22.41 6.55
C ASP A 137 0.55 -22.03 7.89
N TRP A 138 -0.28 -21.89 8.93
CA TRP A 138 0.18 -21.84 10.31
C TRP A 138 0.54 -23.26 10.78
N SER A 139 1.80 -23.50 11.12
CA SER A 139 2.22 -24.74 11.80
C SER A 139 1.86 -24.72 13.30
N PHE A 140 0.65 -24.25 13.61
CA PHE A 140 0.16 -23.95 14.96
C PHE A 140 -0.86 -24.98 15.44
N THR A 141 -0.93 -25.17 16.75
CA THR A 141 -1.99 -25.88 17.46
C THR A 141 -3.27 -25.03 17.52
N GLU A 142 -4.43 -25.65 17.79
CA GLU A 142 -5.71 -24.94 17.81
C GLU A 142 -5.74 -23.76 18.80
N ALA A 143 -5.11 -23.91 19.97
CA ALA A 143 -5.02 -22.84 20.97
C ALA A 143 -4.22 -21.63 20.46
N GLN A 144 -3.17 -21.88 19.68
CA GLN A 144 -2.34 -20.83 19.07
C GLN A 144 -3.10 -20.14 17.94
N LEU A 145 -3.77 -20.89 17.06
CA LEU A 145 -4.61 -20.32 16.01
C LEU A 145 -5.68 -19.37 16.59
N GLN A 146 -6.31 -19.75 17.71
CA GLN A 146 -7.27 -18.88 18.40
C GLN A 146 -6.65 -17.58 18.93
N ALA A 147 -5.41 -17.64 19.44
CA ALA A 147 -4.69 -16.45 19.90
C ALA A 147 -4.41 -15.47 18.74
N TYR A 148 -4.21 -15.99 17.53
CA TYR A 148 -4.04 -15.19 16.30
C TYR A 148 -5.35 -14.77 15.63
N SER A 149 -6.50 -14.90 16.31
CA SER A 149 -7.84 -14.62 15.75
C SER A 149 -8.22 -15.49 14.55
N CYS A 150 -7.62 -16.67 14.42
CA CYS A 150 -8.03 -17.69 13.47
C CYS A 150 -8.95 -18.72 14.14
N PHE A 151 -10.23 -18.73 13.75
CA PHE A 151 -11.26 -19.61 14.31
C PHE A 151 -11.62 -20.74 13.33
N ARG A 152 -12.03 -21.90 13.88
CA ARG A 152 -12.45 -23.09 13.12
C ARG A 152 -13.33 -22.83 11.88
N PRO A 153 -14.38 -21.98 11.91
CA PRO A 153 -15.20 -21.73 10.71
C PRO A 153 -14.41 -21.14 9.53
N ASN A 154 -13.27 -20.49 9.80
CA ASN A 154 -12.45 -19.81 8.79
C ASN A 154 -11.21 -20.62 8.38
N TYR A 155 -11.02 -21.83 8.89
CA TYR A 155 -9.80 -22.63 8.64
C TYR A 155 -9.56 -22.96 7.17
N ALA A 156 -10.62 -23.06 6.38
CA ALA A 156 -10.57 -23.30 4.94
C ALA A 156 -10.57 -22.00 4.09
N ASN A 157 -10.75 -20.84 4.72
CA ASN A 157 -10.86 -19.56 4.04
C ASN A 157 -9.50 -18.84 4.07
N GLY A 158 -8.72 -18.93 3.00
CA GLY A 158 -7.48 -18.17 2.87
C GLY A 158 -7.69 -16.66 2.83
N CYS A 159 -6.81 -15.90 3.48
CA CYS A 159 -6.85 -14.44 3.45
C CYS A 159 -6.54 -13.88 2.07
N GLU A 160 -5.74 -14.56 1.27
CA GLU A 160 -5.43 -14.22 -0.13
C GLU A 160 -6.70 -14.02 -0.96
N LYS A 161 -7.55 -15.05 -1.03
CA LYS A 161 -8.85 -14.98 -1.70
C LYS A 161 -9.80 -13.95 -1.11
N GLN A 162 -9.86 -13.82 0.22
CA GLN A 162 -10.79 -12.88 0.87
C GLN A 162 -10.40 -11.42 0.65
N ILE A 163 -9.09 -11.11 0.73
CA ILE A 163 -8.55 -9.79 0.43
C ILE A 163 -8.84 -9.45 -1.04
N ARG A 164 -8.57 -10.38 -1.97
CA ARG A 164 -8.92 -10.21 -3.40
C ARG A 164 -10.39 -9.94 -3.61
N SER A 165 -11.25 -10.73 -2.97
CA SER A 165 -12.70 -10.58 -3.10
C SER A 165 -13.16 -9.22 -2.57
N ARG A 166 -12.56 -8.73 -1.49
CA ARG A 166 -12.86 -7.40 -0.95
C ARG A 166 -12.37 -6.29 -1.86
N ILE A 167 -11.13 -6.37 -2.35
CA ILE A 167 -10.59 -5.42 -3.33
C ILE A 167 -11.52 -5.37 -4.54
N SER A 168 -11.89 -6.53 -5.11
CA SER A 168 -12.79 -6.59 -6.27
C SER A 168 -14.17 -6.00 -6.00
N SER A 169 -14.69 -6.14 -4.78
CA SER A 169 -15.97 -5.54 -4.38
C SER A 169 -15.88 -4.02 -4.26
N ASP A 170 -14.74 -3.52 -3.78
CA ASP A 170 -14.53 -2.10 -3.49
C ASP A 170 -13.88 -1.34 -4.67
N THR A 171 -13.41 -2.04 -5.70
CA THR A 171 -12.80 -1.47 -6.91
C THR A 171 -13.68 -0.37 -7.53
N GLN A 172 -15.00 -0.51 -7.50
CA GLN A 172 -15.91 0.50 -8.03
C GLN A 172 -15.80 1.83 -7.27
N TYR A 173 -15.72 1.78 -5.93
CA TYR A 173 -15.59 2.97 -5.10
C TYR A 173 -14.20 3.60 -5.26
N LEU A 174 -13.15 2.78 -5.29
CA LEU A 174 -11.78 3.25 -5.52
C LEU A 174 -11.63 3.92 -6.90
N GLY A 175 -12.21 3.30 -7.94
CA GLY A 175 -12.23 3.85 -9.30
C GLY A 175 -13.00 5.16 -9.39
N ALA A 176 -14.16 5.25 -8.73
CA ALA A 176 -14.95 6.48 -8.69
C ALA A 176 -14.21 7.62 -7.97
N ALA A 177 -13.57 7.34 -6.83
CA ALA A 177 -12.75 8.32 -6.11
C ALA A 177 -11.57 8.80 -6.97
N SER A 178 -10.86 7.88 -7.64
CA SER A 178 -9.75 8.22 -8.53
C SER A 178 -10.20 9.08 -9.72
N MET A 179 -11.36 8.78 -10.32
CA MET A 179 -11.91 9.59 -11.41
C MET A 179 -12.22 11.02 -10.94
N GLY A 180 -12.74 11.17 -9.71
CA GLY A 180 -12.97 12.48 -9.11
C GLY A 180 -11.70 13.31 -8.98
N VAL A 181 -10.59 12.70 -8.57
CA VAL A 181 -9.28 13.37 -8.47
C VAL A 181 -8.82 13.88 -9.84
N VAL A 182 -8.88 13.02 -10.88
CA VAL A 182 -8.49 13.41 -12.25
C VAL A 182 -9.32 14.59 -12.75
N LEU A 183 -10.63 14.60 -12.50
CA LEU A 183 -11.50 15.71 -12.89
C LEU A 183 -11.11 17.02 -12.19
N ILE A 184 -10.81 16.98 -10.90
CA ILE A 184 -10.37 18.14 -10.13
C ILE A 184 -9.04 18.67 -10.68
N GLU A 185 -8.10 17.79 -11.02
CA GLU A 185 -6.80 18.16 -11.61
C GLU A 185 -6.94 18.82 -12.99
N ILE A 186 -7.83 18.30 -13.84
CA ILE A 186 -8.13 18.89 -15.16
C ILE A 186 -8.70 20.30 -15.00
N ILE A 187 -9.68 20.47 -14.11
CA ILE A 187 -10.30 21.78 -13.83
C ILE A 187 -9.24 22.75 -13.28
N ALA A 188 -8.43 22.30 -12.32
CA ALA A 188 -7.37 23.12 -11.72
C ALA A 188 -6.33 23.56 -12.78
N SER A 189 -5.94 22.66 -13.67
CA SER A 189 -5.02 22.96 -14.77
C SER A 189 -5.61 23.97 -15.74
N PHE A 190 -6.88 23.81 -16.13
CA PHE A 190 -7.57 24.73 -17.02
C PHE A 190 -7.67 26.13 -16.41
N LEU A 191 -8.07 26.24 -15.13
CA LEU A 191 -8.18 27.51 -14.43
C LEU A 191 -6.82 28.21 -14.27
N ALA A 192 -5.78 27.45 -13.92
CA ALA A 192 -4.42 27.98 -13.81
C ALA A 192 -3.90 28.48 -15.16
N GLY A 193 -4.11 27.70 -16.23
CA GLY A 193 -3.75 28.09 -17.60
C GLY A 193 -4.49 29.36 -18.06
N TYR A 194 -5.80 29.43 -17.83
CA TYR A 194 -6.62 30.59 -18.16
C TYR A 194 -6.16 31.86 -17.42
N ARG A 195 -5.87 31.75 -16.12
CA ARG A 195 -5.30 32.85 -15.31
C ARG A 195 -3.92 33.29 -15.83
N ALA A 196 -3.05 32.34 -16.21
CA ALA A 196 -1.73 32.64 -16.76
C ALA A 196 -1.82 33.33 -18.12
N TYR A 197 -2.79 32.92 -18.94
CA TYR A 197 -3.09 33.54 -20.23
C TYR A 197 -3.55 34.99 -20.04
N ASN A 198 -4.58 35.23 -19.22
CA ASN A 198 -5.08 36.60 -18.98
C ASN A 198 -3.99 37.52 -18.44
N LEU A 199 -3.20 37.05 -17.48
CA LEU A 199 -2.05 37.81 -17.00
C LEU A 199 -1.09 38.16 -18.13
N SER A 200 -0.93 37.36 -19.19
CA SER A 200 -0.03 37.64 -20.31
C SER A 200 -0.48 38.80 -21.20
N TYR A 201 -1.78 39.14 -21.17
CA TYR A 201 -2.37 40.25 -21.94
C TYR A 201 -2.58 41.53 -21.12
N ASP A 202 -2.44 41.44 -19.78
CA ASP A 202 -2.30 42.58 -18.86
C ASP A 202 -0.83 43.00 -18.69
#